data_AF-A0A6G2QVT5-F1
#
_entry.id   AF-A0A6G2QVT5-F1
#
_cell.length_a   1.000
_cell.length_b   1.000
_cell.length_c   1.000
_cell.angle_alpha   90.00
_cell.angle_beta   90.00
_cell.angle_gamma   90.00
#
_symmetry.space_group_name_H-M   'P 1'
#
loop_
_entity.id
_entity.type
_entity.pdbx_description
1 polymer ?
#
loop_
_entity_poly.entity_id
_entity_poly.type
_entity_poly.pdbx_seq_one_letter_code
_entity_poly.pdbx_strand_id
1 'polypeptide(L)'
;GVSSFGISGTNAHVVLEQPAAEITDDKETGTGGLASLAPGVVPWVLSGKTEAALHAQAARLLARVEAAPELRAVDLGHSLATQRSVFDHRAVVLADDRDSAVRGLAAVCVGESDPASIVGATEQGRTAFLFSGQGSQRLGMGRELYGRFPVFADAFDAVCAGLDG
;
A
#
# COMPACT_ATOMS: atom_id res chain seq x y z
N GLY A 1 8.98 -14.98 31.33
CA GLY A 1 9.37 -13.85 32.18
C GLY A 1 10.83 -13.47 31.93
N VAL A 2 11.20 -12.22 32.19
CA VAL A 2 12.55 -11.67 32.07
C VAL A 2 13.03 -11.25 33.45
N SER A 3 14.23 -11.67 33.85
CA SER A 3 14.89 -11.24 35.10
C SER A 3 16.15 -10.43 34.79
N SER A 4 16.38 -9.36 35.53
CA SER A 4 17.61 -8.56 35.47
C SER A 4 18.15 -8.35 36.88
N PHE A 5 19.45 -8.62 37.06
CA PHE A 5 20.15 -8.53 38.34
C PHE A 5 21.34 -7.58 38.17
N GLY A 6 21.23 -6.39 38.74
CA GLY A 6 22.27 -5.37 38.67
C GLY A 6 23.44 -5.69 39.59
N ILE A 7 24.66 -5.36 39.17
CA ILE A 7 25.88 -5.56 39.97
C ILE A 7 25.87 -4.78 41.29
N SER A 8 25.07 -3.71 41.38
CA SER A 8 24.84 -2.93 42.60
C SER A 8 23.77 -3.53 43.54
N GLY A 9 23.15 -4.66 43.18
CA GLY A 9 22.10 -5.33 43.96
C GLY A 9 20.65 -5.01 43.55
N THR A 10 20.42 -4.20 42.52
CA THR A 10 19.06 -3.89 42.04
C THR A 10 18.52 -5.02 41.17
N ASN A 11 17.44 -5.65 41.61
CA ASN A 11 16.82 -6.78 40.90
C ASN A 11 15.45 -6.37 40.36
N ALA A 12 15.15 -6.76 39.12
CA ALA A 12 13.85 -6.57 38.49
C ALA A 12 13.38 -7.87 37.82
N HIS A 13 12.09 -8.19 37.93
CA HIS A 13 11.47 -9.35 37.29
C HIS A 13 10.17 -8.92 36.60
N VAL A 14 10.01 -9.32 35.33
CA VAL A 14 8.80 -9.05 34.54
C VAL A 14 8.23 -10.36 34.01
N VAL A 15 6.95 -10.61 34.23
CA VAL A 15 6.22 -11.70 33.58
C VAL A 15 5.58 -11.12 32.32
N LEU A 16 5.83 -11.78 31.18
CA LEU A 16 5.25 -11.44 29.89
C LEU A 16 4.33 -12.59 29.51
N GLU A 17 3.09 -12.26 29.18
CA GLU A 17 2.12 -13.20 28.64
C GLU A 17 1.86 -12.85 27.18
N GLN A 18 1.58 -13.87 26.36
CA GLN A 18 1.11 -13.64 25.01
C GLN A 18 -0.28 -12.99 25.06
N PRO A 19 -0.61 -12.05 24.15
CA PRO A 19 -1.98 -11.58 24.03
C PRO A 19 -2.89 -12.78 23.75
N ALA A 20 -4.15 -12.70 24.19
CA ALA A 20 -5.14 -13.67 23.76
C ALA A 20 -5.15 -13.72 22.23
N ALA A 21 -5.19 -14.92 21.65
CA ALA A 21 -5.36 -15.04 20.22
C ALA A 21 -6.70 -14.39 19.88
N GLU A 22 -6.67 -13.24 19.22
CA GLU A 22 -7.88 -12.68 18.63
C GLU A 22 -8.35 -13.72 17.60
N ILE A 23 -9.53 -14.28 17.84
CA ILE A 23 -10.22 -15.07 16.82
C ILE A 23 -10.61 -14.04 15.77
N THR A 24 -9.72 -13.82 14.80
CA THR A 24 -10.11 -13.24 13.53
C THR A 24 -11.04 -14.26 12.93
N ASP A 25 -12.35 -14.03 13.06
CA ASP A 25 -13.32 -14.78 12.27
C ASP A 25 -12.87 -14.61 10.82
N ASP A 26 -12.34 -15.69 10.23
CA ASP A 26 -11.95 -15.80 8.82
C ASP A 26 -13.20 -15.71 7.89
N LYS A 27 -14.28 -15.09 8.39
CA LYS A 27 -15.64 -15.04 7.88
C LYS A 27 -16.26 -13.64 7.89
N GLU A 28 -15.48 -12.56 8.00
CA GLU A 28 -15.91 -11.28 7.44
C GLU A 28 -15.50 -11.17 5.95
N THR A 29 -15.96 -12.15 5.16
CA THR A 29 -16.21 -11.97 3.72
C THR A 29 -17.68 -11.56 3.48
N GLY A 30 -18.36 -11.05 4.50
CA GLY A 30 -19.73 -10.55 4.45
C GLY A 30 -19.78 -9.03 4.26
N THR A 31 -19.98 -8.61 3.01
CA THR A 31 -20.79 -7.44 2.61
C THR A 31 -20.67 -6.15 3.44
N GLY A 32 -19.78 -5.22 3.03
CA GLY A 32 -19.92 -3.81 3.44
C GLY A 32 -18.68 -2.92 3.55
N GLY A 33 -17.51 -3.31 3.04
CA GLY A 33 -16.31 -2.47 3.07
C GLY A 33 -15.39 -2.63 1.85
N LEU A 34 -14.51 -1.64 1.63
CA LEU A 34 -13.49 -1.58 0.56
C LEU A 34 -12.61 -2.85 0.43
N ALA A 35 -12.65 -3.75 1.41
CA ALA A 35 -11.99 -5.05 1.42
C ALA A 35 -12.56 -6.08 0.42
N SER A 36 -13.78 -5.87 -0.12
CA SER A 36 -14.41 -6.78 -1.10
C SER A 36 -14.10 -6.43 -2.56
N LEU A 37 -13.25 -5.43 -2.82
CA LEU A 37 -12.84 -5.12 -4.18
C LEU A 37 -11.85 -6.18 -4.64
N ALA A 38 -12.24 -6.98 -5.64
CA ALA A 38 -11.37 -7.96 -6.27
C ALA A 38 -10.00 -7.33 -6.55
N PRO A 39 -8.87 -8.00 -6.22
CA PRO A 39 -7.56 -7.40 -6.30
C PRO A 39 -7.31 -6.93 -7.73
N GLY A 40 -7.09 -5.63 -7.86
CA GLY A 40 -6.39 -5.05 -9.00
C GLY A 40 -5.11 -4.45 -8.45
N VAL A 41 -4.28 -3.89 -9.32
CA VAL A 41 -3.03 -3.21 -8.99
C VAL A 41 -3.03 -2.56 -7.60
N VAL A 42 -2.23 -3.11 -6.67
CA VAL A 42 -2.03 -2.57 -5.33
C VAL A 42 -0.72 -1.79 -5.30
N PRO A 43 -0.71 -0.50 -4.94
CA PRO A 43 0.53 0.26 -4.83
C PRO A 43 1.27 -0.11 -3.53
N TRP A 44 2.52 -0.57 -3.65
CA TRP A 44 3.46 -0.73 -2.55
C TRP A 44 4.36 0.49 -2.48
N VAL A 45 4.13 1.34 -1.47
CA VAL A 45 4.85 2.60 -1.29
C VAL A 45 6.09 2.39 -0.43
N LEU A 46 7.27 2.72 -0.94
CA LEU A 46 8.53 2.69 -0.22
C LEU A 46 9.10 4.10 -0.13
N SER A 47 9.83 4.40 0.95
CA SER A 47 10.58 5.64 1.05
C SER A 47 11.85 5.49 1.88
N GLY A 48 12.84 6.35 1.61
CA GLY A 48 14.11 6.43 2.33
C GLY A 48 14.57 7.89 2.48
N LYS A 49 15.34 8.17 3.53
CA LYS A 49 15.97 9.49 3.73
C LYS A 49 17.07 9.78 2.69
N THR A 50 17.56 8.74 2.03
CA THR A 50 18.54 8.79 0.94
C THR A 50 18.13 7.75 -0.10
N GLU A 51 18.64 7.89 -1.32
CA GLU A 51 18.46 6.90 -2.39
C GLU A 51 18.96 5.50 -1.96
N ALA A 52 20.15 5.42 -1.35
CA ALA A 52 20.68 4.15 -0.83
C ALA A 52 19.77 3.53 0.25
N ALA A 53 19.14 4.35 1.09
CA ALA A 53 18.18 3.85 2.08
C ALA A 53 16.89 3.34 1.43
N LEU A 54 16.43 3.96 0.34
CA LEU A 54 15.30 3.47 -0.46
C LEU A 54 15.63 2.10 -1.08
N HIS A 55 16.79 1.96 -1.72
CA HIS A 55 17.25 0.70 -2.31
C HIS A 55 17.37 -0.41 -1.24
N ALA A 56 17.94 -0.08 -0.07
CA ALA A 56 18.00 -1.02 1.04
C ALA A 56 16.61 -1.42 1.56
N GLN A 57 15.63 -0.51 1.55
CA GLN A 57 14.26 -0.81 1.95
C GLN A 57 13.56 -1.71 0.94
N ALA A 58 13.77 -1.49 -0.36
CA ALA A 58 13.28 -2.37 -1.43
C ALA A 58 13.86 -3.78 -1.28
N ALA A 59 15.17 -3.92 -1.01
CA ALA A 59 15.81 -5.22 -0.81
C ALA A 59 15.24 -6.00 0.38
N ARG A 60 14.94 -5.32 1.49
CA ARG A 60 14.29 -5.94 2.66
C ARG A 60 12.87 -6.40 2.35
N LEU A 61 12.11 -5.58 1.62
CA LEU A 61 10.74 -5.94 1.24
C LEU A 61 10.74 -7.11 0.24
N LEU A 62 11.65 -7.12 -0.73
CA LEU A 62 11.84 -8.21 -1.68
C LEU A 62 12.10 -9.53 -0.95
N ALA A 63 13.08 -9.55 -0.05
CA ALA A 63 13.39 -10.74 0.74
C ALA A 63 12.19 -11.21 1.58
N ARG A 64 11.39 -10.29 2.14
CA ARG A 64 10.18 -10.63 2.91
C ARG A 64 9.10 -11.25 2.03
N VAL A 65 8.87 -10.69 0.84
CA VAL A 65 7.87 -11.18 -0.11
C VAL A 65 8.27 -12.56 -0.64
N GLU A 66 9.55 -12.76 -0.96
CA GLU A 66 10.09 -14.06 -1.39
C GLU A 66 9.95 -15.13 -0.30
N ALA A 67 10.24 -14.78 0.96
CA ALA A 67 10.18 -15.71 2.08
C ALA A 67 8.77 -16.09 2.55
N ALA A 68 7.74 -15.32 2.18
CA ALA A 68 6.37 -15.52 2.66
C ALA A 68 5.35 -15.35 1.54
N PRO A 69 5.17 -16.39 0.72
CA PRO A 69 4.33 -16.30 -0.46
C PRO A 69 2.84 -16.11 -0.18
N GLU A 70 2.39 -16.45 1.01
CA GLU A 70 1.01 -16.34 1.50
C GLU A 70 0.58 -14.90 1.81
N LEU A 71 1.51 -13.95 1.89
CA LEU A 71 1.19 -12.56 2.21
C LEU A 71 0.32 -11.93 1.12
N ARG A 72 -0.83 -11.39 1.53
CA ARG A 72 -1.73 -10.70 0.61
C ARG A 72 -1.14 -9.34 0.22
N ALA A 73 -1.13 -9.05 -1.07
CA ALA A 73 -0.59 -7.79 -1.59
C ALA A 73 -1.28 -6.55 -1.00
N VAL A 74 -2.59 -6.63 -0.74
CA VAL A 74 -3.37 -5.56 -0.11
C VAL A 74 -2.91 -5.25 1.32
N ASP A 75 -2.60 -6.27 2.13
CA ASP A 75 -2.15 -6.07 3.51
C ASP A 75 -0.76 -5.42 3.55
N LEU A 76 0.12 -5.86 2.64
CA LEU A 76 1.43 -5.25 2.45
C LEU A 76 1.30 -3.79 2.02
N GLY A 77 0.52 -3.51 0.97
CA GLY A 77 0.30 -2.15 0.48
C GLY A 77 -0.29 -1.24 1.56
N HIS A 78 -1.32 -1.72 2.28
CA HIS A 78 -1.94 -0.99 3.38
C HIS A 78 -0.93 -0.69 4.51
N SER A 79 -0.16 -1.69 4.94
CA SER A 79 0.84 -1.52 6.00
C SER A 79 1.94 -0.55 5.60
N LEU A 80 2.42 -0.62 4.34
CA LEU A 80 3.41 0.29 3.80
C LEU A 80 2.90 1.73 3.74
N ALA A 81 1.64 1.93 3.35
CA ALA A 81 1.05 3.26 3.20
C ALA A 81 0.67 3.93 4.53
N THR A 82 0.28 3.16 5.55
CA THR A 82 -0.34 3.70 6.77
C THR A 82 0.50 3.56 8.03
N GLN A 83 1.44 2.60 8.07
CA GLN A 83 2.21 2.28 9.29
C GLN A 83 3.70 2.57 9.16
N ARG A 84 4.14 3.23 8.09
CA ARG A 84 5.54 3.55 7.86
C ARG A 84 5.72 5.05 7.77
N SER A 85 6.84 5.52 8.30
CA SER A 85 7.29 6.89 8.07
C SER A 85 7.50 7.12 6.57
N VAL A 86 7.18 8.33 6.12
CA VAL A 86 7.35 8.75 4.73
C VAL A 86 8.54 9.70 4.64
N PHE A 87 9.44 9.45 3.69
CA PHE A 87 10.64 10.23 3.41
C PHE A 87 10.68 10.73 1.96
N ASP A 88 11.74 11.46 1.63
CA ASP A 88 11.83 12.24 0.39
C ASP A 88 12.19 11.41 -0.84
N HIS A 89 13.03 10.38 -0.71
CA HIS A 89 13.28 9.43 -1.81
C HIS A 89 12.22 8.35 -1.76
N ARG A 90 11.46 8.18 -2.84
CA ARG A 90 10.27 7.33 -2.89
C ARG A 90 10.29 6.38 -4.07
N ALA A 91 9.71 5.20 -3.87
CA ALA A 91 9.34 4.30 -4.94
C ALA A 91 7.90 3.83 -4.73
N VAL A 92 7.19 3.57 -5.82
CA VAL A 92 5.90 2.87 -5.82
C VAL A 92 6.04 1.67 -6.73
N VAL A 93 5.86 0.48 -6.18
CA VAL A 93 5.77 -0.77 -6.96
C VAL A 93 4.29 -1.09 -7.18
N LEU A 94 3.91 -1.31 -8.43
CA LEU A 94 2.57 -1.66 -8.87
C LEU A 94 2.42 -3.20 -8.78
N ALA A 95 1.96 -3.67 -7.62
CA ALA A 95 1.72 -5.09 -7.37
C ALA A 95 0.36 -5.50 -7.96
N ASP A 96 0.34 -5.74 -9.26
CA ASP A 96 -0.80 -6.36 -9.96
C ASP A 96 -0.80 -7.87 -9.77
N ASP A 97 0.38 -8.46 -9.95
CA ASP A 97 0.67 -9.84 -9.63
C ASP A 97 2.00 -9.95 -8.87
N ARG A 98 2.28 -11.17 -8.40
CA ARG A 98 3.48 -11.42 -7.59
C ARG A 98 4.76 -11.20 -8.38
N ASP A 99 4.79 -11.64 -9.64
CA ASP A 99 5.99 -11.59 -10.48
C ASP A 99 6.29 -10.14 -10.87
N SER A 100 5.25 -9.35 -11.17
CA SER A 100 5.36 -7.91 -11.40
C SER A 100 5.91 -7.19 -10.16
N ALA A 101 5.43 -7.55 -8.96
CA ALA A 101 5.87 -6.96 -7.72
C ALA A 101 7.33 -7.30 -7.38
N VAL A 102 7.72 -8.58 -7.51
CA VAL A 102 9.10 -9.04 -7.29
C VAL A 102 10.06 -8.37 -8.25
N ARG A 103 9.73 -8.34 -9.54
CA ARG A 103 10.54 -7.70 -10.58
C ARG A 103 10.67 -6.19 -10.35
N GLY A 104 9.57 -5.51 -10.03
CA GLY A 104 9.57 -4.08 -9.71
C GLY A 104 10.42 -3.76 -8.48
N LEU A 105 10.34 -4.58 -7.42
CA LEU A 105 11.21 -4.42 -6.25
C LEU A 105 12.68 -4.66 -6.58
N ALA A 106 13.00 -5.70 -7.36
CA ALA A 106 14.35 -5.99 -7.78
C ALA A 106 14.97 -4.84 -8.58
N ALA A 107 14.20 -4.22 -9.49
CA ALA A 107 14.63 -3.04 -10.23
C ALA A 107 14.94 -1.85 -9.30
N VAL A 108 14.07 -1.59 -8.31
CA VAL A 108 14.29 -0.52 -7.31
C VAL A 108 15.52 -0.82 -6.45
N CYS A 109 15.85 -2.07 -6.14
CA CYS A 109 17.06 -2.41 -5.37
C CYS A 109 18.35 -1.94 -6.04
N VAL A 110 18.39 -1.95 -7.36
CA VAL A 110 19.59 -1.64 -8.16
C VAL A 110 19.51 -0.30 -8.90
N GLY A 111 18.40 0.43 -8.76
CA GLY A 111 18.19 1.72 -9.43
C GLY A 111 17.88 1.59 -10.93
N GLU A 112 17.34 0.45 -11.37
CA GLU A 112 16.91 0.23 -12.75
C GLU A 112 15.45 0.61 -12.97
N SER A 113 15.09 0.92 -14.22
CA SER A 113 13.70 1.22 -14.59
C SER A 113 12.93 -0.05 -14.86
N ASP A 114 11.70 -0.13 -14.35
CA ASP A 114 10.77 -1.22 -14.64
C ASP A 114 9.33 -0.69 -14.79
N PRO A 115 8.52 -1.19 -15.73
CA PRO A 115 7.12 -0.75 -15.91
C PRO A 115 6.24 -0.90 -14.68
N ALA A 116 6.58 -1.82 -13.77
CA ALA A 116 5.88 -2.04 -12.51
C ALA A 116 6.42 -1.18 -11.36
N SER A 117 7.34 -0.23 -11.62
CA SER A 117 7.92 0.62 -10.59
C SER A 117 8.04 2.08 -11.04
N ILE A 118 7.77 2.99 -10.11
CA ILE A 118 7.98 4.42 -10.29
C ILE A 118 8.92 4.87 -9.17
N VAL A 119 10.06 5.46 -9.51
CA VAL A 119 11.04 5.98 -8.54
C VAL A 119 11.16 7.49 -8.72
N GLY A 120 11.25 8.22 -7.62
CA GLY A 120 11.44 9.66 -7.65
C GLY A 120 11.82 10.23 -6.29
N ALA A 121 12.06 11.54 -6.26
CA ALA A 121 12.22 12.29 -5.03
C ALA A 121 11.07 13.29 -4.88
N THR A 122 10.75 13.67 -3.66
CA THR A 122 9.75 14.71 -3.40
C THR A 122 10.23 16.04 -3.95
N GLU A 123 9.35 16.71 -4.70
CA GLU A 123 9.53 18.08 -5.13
C GLU A 123 8.48 18.97 -4.46
N GLN A 124 8.83 20.22 -4.18
CA GLN A 124 7.85 21.20 -3.70
C GLN A 124 7.05 21.72 -4.88
N GLY A 125 5.72 21.69 -4.76
CA GLY A 125 4.84 22.18 -5.81
C GLY A 125 3.39 22.19 -5.38
N ARG A 126 2.55 22.88 -6.16
CA ARG A 126 1.09 22.81 -6.04
C ARG A 126 0.55 21.85 -7.09
N THR A 127 -0.47 21.09 -6.72
CA THR A 127 -1.22 20.24 -7.66
C THR A 127 -2.31 21.06 -8.34
N ALA A 128 -2.40 20.99 -9.67
CA ALA A 128 -3.49 21.54 -10.45
C ALA A 128 -4.33 20.40 -11.07
N PHE A 129 -5.65 20.57 -11.09
CA PHE A 129 -6.57 19.63 -11.73
C PHE A 129 -6.96 20.20 -13.10
N LEU A 130 -6.62 19.46 -14.16
CA LEU A 130 -6.99 19.82 -15.53
C LEU A 130 -8.14 18.92 -15.97
N PHE A 131 -9.28 19.52 -16.31
CA PHE A 131 -10.47 18.82 -16.75
C PHE A 131 -10.48 18.74 -18.28
N SER A 132 -10.64 17.53 -18.83
CA SER A 132 -10.66 17.34 -20.27
C SER A 132 -11.91 17.99 -20.89
N GLY A 133 -11.72 18.58 -22.08
CA GLY A 133 -12.83 19.10 -22.87
C GLY A 133 -13.58 18.01 -23.64
N GLN A 134 -14.48 18.47 -24.51
CA GLN A 134 -15.19 17.62 -25.46
C GLN A 134 -14.21 16.87 -26.38
N GLY A 135 -14.51 15.60 -26.69
CA GLY A 135 -13.73 14.76 -27.61
C GLY A 135 -12.89 13.68 -26.93
N SER A 136 -12.80 13.70 -25.59
CA SER A 136 -12.08 12.69 -24.79
C SER A 136 -12.95 11.48 -24.40
N GLN A 137 -14.26 11.55 -24.67
CA GLN A 137 -15.21 10.51 -24.27
C GLN A 137 -15.00 9.20 -25.05
N ARG A 138 -15.09 8.08 -24.34
CA ARG A 138 -15.11 6.73 -24.90
C ARG A 138 -16.25 5.92 -24.28
N LEU A 139 -16.79 4.95 -25.03
CA LEU A 139 -17.84 4.07 -24.51
C LEU A 139 -17.34 3.35 -23.25
N GLY A 140 -18.16 3.35 -22.19
CA GLY A 140 -17.84 2.71 -20.92
C GLY A 140 -16.78 3.44 -20.06
N MET A 141 -16.44 4.69 -20.37
CA MET A 141 -15.60 5.52 -19.50
C MET A 141 -16.16 5.54 -18.07
N GLY A 142 -15.30 5.30 -17.07
CA GLY A 142 -15.70 5.32 -15.65
C GLY A 142 -16.53 4.12 -15.19
N ARG A 143 -17.00 3.22 -16.07
CA ARG A 143 -17.89 2.10 -15.68
C ARG A 143 -17.27 1.18 -14.64
N GLU A 144 -16.00 0.80 -14.82
CA GLU A 144 -15.29 -0.04 -13.86
C GLU A 144 -15.03 0.68 -12.53
N LEU A 145 -14.78 2.00 -12.58
CA LEU A 145 -14.63 2.80 -11.38
C LEU A 145 -15.94 2.90 -10.60
N TYR A 146 -17.06 3.09 -11.30
CA TYR A 146 -18.40 3.10 -10.74
C TYR A 146 -18.75 1.78 -10.08
N GLY A 147 -18.51 0.65 -10.76
CA GLY A 147 -18.79 -0.68 -10.21
C GLY A 147 -17.88 -1.10 -9.06
N ARG A 148 -16.73 -0.42 -8.87
CA ARG A 148 -15.69 -0.81 -7.91
C ARG A 148 -15.52 0.17 -6.75
N PHE A 149 -15.66 1.47 -6.93
CA PHE A 149 -15.31 2.45 -5.91
C PHE A 149 -16.56 3.23 -5.48
N PRO A 150 -17.12 2.97 -4.28
CA PRO A 150 -18.32 3.65 -3.80
C PRO A 150 -18.21 5.17 -3.87
N VAL A 151 -17.06 5.73 -3.49
CA VAL A 151 -16.82 7.19 -3.58
C VAL A 151 -16.96 7.73 -5.02
N PHE A 152 -16.57 6.96 -6.04
CA PHE A 152 -16.77 7.34 -7.43
C PHE A 152 -18.25 7.23 -7.83
N ALA A 153 -18.91 6.14 -7.43
CA ALA A 153 -20.32 5.92 -7.72
C ALA A 153 -21.21 7.01 -7.11
N ASP A 154 -21.03 7.29 -5.81
CA ASP A 154 -21.79 8.30 -5.08
C ASP A 154 -21.62 9.69 -5.70
N ALA A 155 -20.38 10.04 -6.07
CA ALA A 155 -20.10 11.33 -6.71
C ALA A 155 -20.71 11.41 -8.12
N PHE A 156 -20.67 10.33 -8.89
CA PHE A 156 -21.26 10.26 -10.23
C PHE A 156 -22.79 10.37 -10.18
N ASP A 157 -23.43 9.60 -9.29
CA ASP A 157 -24.89 9.62 -9.11
C ASP A 157 -25.40 10.98 -8.65
N ALA A 158 -24.68 11.66 -7.76
CA ALA A 158 -25.00 13.01 -7.33
C ALA A 158 -24.98 14.03 -8.49
N VAL A 159 -24.05 13.87 -9.45
CA VAL A 159 -24.01 14.71 -10.66
C VAL A 159 -25.19 14.40 -11.59
N CYS A 160 -25.52 13.13 -11.81
CA CYS A 160 -26.65 12.73 -12.64
C CYS A 160 -27.99 13.24 -12.09
N ALA A 161 -28.22 13.13 -10.79
CA ALA A 161 -29.46 13.61 -10.15
C ALA A 161 -29.68 15.13 -10.34
N GLY A 162 -28.62 15.92 -10.54
CA GLY A 162 -28.72 17.34 -10.83
C GLY A 162 -29.12 17.68 -12.27
N LEU A 163 -29.18 16.68 -13.17
CA LEU A 163 -29.51 16.82 -14.59
C LEU A 163 -30.90 16.27 -14.94
N ASP A 164 -31.54 15.52 -14.03
CA ASP A 164 -32.86 14.89 -14.22
C ASP A 164 -34.04 15.88 -13.99
N GLY A 165 -33.82 17.18 -14.24
CA GLY A 165 -34.80 18.27 -14.08
C GLY A 165 -35.33 18.84 -15.39
#